data_AF-A0A1G2VPU9-F1
#
_entry.id   AF-A0A1G2VPU9-F1
#
_cell.length_a   1.000
_cell.length_b   1.000
_cell.length_c   1.000
_cell.angle_alpha   90.00
_cell.angle_beta   90.00
_cell.angle_gamma   90.00
#
_symmetry.space_group_name_H-M   'P 1'
#
loop_
_entity.id
_entity.type
_entity.pdbx_description
1 polymer ?
#
loop_
_entity_poly.entity_id
_entity_poly.type
_entity_poly.pdbx_seq_one_letter_code
_entity_poly.pdbx_strand_id
1 'polypeptide(L)' 'MYRQSHRTNSDVLNLLKQEVELLRSLVISTVGKDKEGEYKSEFIRRILKSTKSKPKHIYKDSKTFLSQLGVLK' A
#
# COMPACT_ATOMS: atom_id res chain seq x y z
N MET A 1 9.18 -34.22 -31.61
CA MET A 1 9.09 -34.40 -30.14
C MET A 1 8.50 -33.13 -29.53
N TYR A 2 7.30 -33.18 -28.95
CA TYR A 2 6.73 -32.03 -28.25
C TYR A 2 7.22 -32.01 -26.80
N ARG A 3 7.99 -30.99 -26.43
CA ARG A 3 8.48 -30.77 -25.06
C ARG A 3 7.36 -30.10 -24.26
N GLN A 4 6.69 -30.85 -23.38
CA GLN A 4 5.74 -30.25 -22.46
C GLN A 4 6.51 -29.41 -21.42
N SER A 5 6.28 -28.10 -21.42
CA SER A 5 6.78 -27.20 -20.38
C SER A 5 5.89 -27.35 -19.15
N HIS A 6 6.38 -28.03 -18.11
CA HIS A 6 5.67 -28.08 -16.82
C HIS A 6 5.75 -26.69 -16.17
N ARG A 7 4.68 -25.90 -16.29
CA ARG A 7 4.51 -24.69 -15.48
C ARG A 7 4.32 -25.14 -14.03
N THR A 8 5.12 -24.58 -13.13
CA THR A 8 4.98 -24.87 -11.71
C THR A 8 3.80 -24.07 -11.14
N ASN A 9 3.22 -24.54 -10.03
CA ASN A 9 2.15 -23.79 -9.35
C ASN A 9 2.61 -22.37 -8.95
N SER A 10 3.90 -22.18 -8.65
CA SER A 10 4.48 -20.85 -8.40
C SER A 10 4.41 -19.92 -9.60
N ASP A 11 4.60 -20.43 -10.82
CA ASP A 11 4.53 -19.61 -12.03
C ASP A 11 3.11 -19.10 -12.27
N VAL A 12 2.12 -19.97 -12.04
CA VAL A 12 0.70 -19.64 -12.13
C VAL A 12 0.32 -18.60 -11.07
N LEU A 13 0.78 -18.78 -9.83
CA LEU A 13 0.52 -17.82 -8.75
C LEU A 13 1.16 -16.46 -9.02
N ASN A 14 2.34 -16.41 -9.64
CA ASN A 14 3.00 -15.15 -9.98
C ASN A 14 2.27 -14.41 -11.11
N LEU A 15 1.78 -15.13 -12.12
CA LEU A 15 0.94 -14.57 -13.18
C LEU A 15 -0.37 -13.99 -12.60
N LEU A 16 -1.06 -14.75 -11.76
CA LEU A 16 -2.29 -14.29 -11.11
C LEU A 16 -2.06 -13.03 -10.27
N LYS A 17 -0.94 -12.95 -9.53
CA LYS A 17 -0.57 -11.73 -8.79
C LYS A 17 -0.36 -10.53 -9.71
N GLN A 18 0.29 -10.71 -10.85
CA GLN A 18 0.49 -9.65 -11.83
C GLN A 18 -0.84 -9.16 -12.43
N GLU A 19 -1.72 -10.08 -12.80
CA GLU A 19 -3.04 -9.76 -13.34
C GLU A 19 -3.90 -8.98 -12.33
N VAL A 20 -3.90 -9.40 -11.07
CA VAL A 20 -4.63 -8.72 -9.98
C VAL A 20 -4.09 -7.31 -9.73
N GLU A 21 -2.76 -7.11 -9.76
CA GLU A 21 -2.16 -5.78 -9.60
C GLU A 21 -2.50 -4.84 -10.77
N LEU A 22 -2.52 -5.35 -12.01
CA LEU A 22 -2.97 -4.59 -13.17
C LEU A 22 -4.45 -4.19 -13.04
N LEU A 23 -5.31 -5.12 -12.64
CA LEU A 23 -6.73 -4.83 -12.42
C LEU A 23 -6.95 -3.80 -11.32
N ARG A 24 -6.22 -3.93 -10.20
CA ARG A 24 -6.22 -2.95 -9.11
C ARG A 24 -5.85 -1.56 -9.62
N SER A 25 -4.81 -1.47 -10.45
CA SER A 25 -4.35 -0.19 -11.02
C SER A 25 -5.40 0.43 -11.94
N LEU A 26 -6.13 -0.40 -12.71
CA LEU A 26 -7.19 0.04 -13.62
C LEU A 26 -8.42 0.54 -12.84
N VAL A 27 -8.81 -0.14 -11.76
CA VAL A 27 -9.92 0.32 -10.91
C VAL A 27 -9.58 1.65 -10.26
N ILE A 28 -8.37 1.80 -9.74
CA ILE A 28 -7.91 3.07 -9.13
C ILE A 28 -7.85 4.19 -10.16
N SER A 29 -7.45 3.92 -11.41
CA SER A 29 -7.35 4.94 -12.45
C SER A 29 -8.70 5.33 -13.06
N THR A 30 -9.64 4.39 -13.16
CA THR A 30 -10.99 4.64 -13.68
C THR A 30 -11.87 5.34 -12.65
N VAL A 31 -11.71 5.03 -11.36
CA VAL A 31 -12.32 5.77 -10.26
C VAL A 31 -11.45 6.98 -9.91
N GLY A 32 -11.30 7.90 -10.88
CA GLY A 32 -10.49 9.12 -10.70
C GLY A 32 -11.01 10.05 -9.60
N LYS A 33 -12.30 9.94 -9.24
CA LYS A 33 -12.93 10.57 -8.08
C LYS A 33 -13.92 9.60 -7.45
N ASP A 34 -13.72 9.25 -6.19
CA ASP A 34 -14.80 8.72 -5.35
C ASP A 34 -15.43 9.86 -4.52
N LYS A 35 -16.34 9.52 -3.59
CA LYS A 35 -16.96 10.51 -2.70
C LYS A 35 -15.96 11.16 -1.72
N GLU A 36 -14.80 10.54 -1.50
CA GLU A 36 -13.72 11.01 -0.64
C GLU A 36 -12.69 11.87 -1.40
N GLY A 37 -12.61 11.74 -2.74
CA GLY A 37 -11.85 12.64 -3.62
C GLY A 37 -11.01 11.92 -4.67
N GLU A 38 -9.95 12.57 -5.13
CA GLU A 38 -9.04 12.04 -6.15
C GLU A 38 -7.93 11.19 -5.53
N TYR A 39 -7.70 9.99 -6.07
CA TYR A 39 -6.58 9.15 -5.65
C TYR A 39 -5.23 9.79 -6.01
N LYS A 40 -4.42 10.10 -5.00
CA LYS A 40 -3.08 10.71 -5.16
C LYS A 40 -2.00 9.66 -4.98
N SER A 41 -1.56 9.05 -6.09
CA SER A 41 -0.50 8.03 -6.09
C SER A 41 0.80 8.49 -5.40
N GLU A 42 1.20 9.76 -5.61
CA GLU A 42 2.36 10.37 -4.97
C GLU A 42 2.22 10.49 -3.44
N PHE A 43 1.00 10.73 -2.95
CA PHE A 43 0.72 10.73 -1.52
C PHE A 43 0.94 9.33 -0.93
N ILE A 44 0.38 8.30 -1.57
CA ILE A 44 0.52 6.91 -1.11
C ILE A 44 1.99 6.47 -1.12
N ARG A 45 2.74 6.73 -2.19
CA ARG A 45 4.18 6.44 -2.26
C ARG A 45 4.95 7.09 -1.11
N ARG A 46 4.67 8.36 -0.82
CA ARG A 46 5.30 9.09 0.28
C ARG A 46 4.99 8.45 1.63
N ILE A 47 3.72 8.13 1.90
CA ILE A 47 3.32 7.49 3.16
C ILE A 47 3.96 6.11 3.31
N LEU A 48 3.94 5.27 2.27
CA LEU A 48 4.57 3.95 2.28
C LEU A 48 6.09 4.02 2.49
N LYS A 49 6.75 5.09 2.02
CA LYS A 49 8.15 5.33 2.31
C LYS A 49 8.36 5.69 3.78
N SER A 50 7.47 6.52 4.34
CA SER A 50 7.50 6.90 5.75
C SER A 50 7.23 5.73 6.69
N THR A 51 6.35 4.78 6.35
CA THR A 51 6.08 3.61 7.21
C THR A 51 7.27 2.67 7.36
N LYS A 52 8.18 2.64 6.37
CA LYS A 52 9.43 1.87 6.45
C LYS A 52 10.51 2.56 7.29
N SER A 53 10.33 3.84 7.62
CA SER A 53 11.29 4.59 8.44
C SER A 53 11.15 4.21 9.92
N LYS A 54 12.26 4.26 10.68
CA LYS A 54 12.21 3.96 12.12
C LYS A 54 11.28 4.97 12.81
N PRO A 55 10.31 4.52 13.63
CA PRO A 55 9.45 5.43 14.36
C PRO A 55 10.30 6.26 15.31
N LYS A 56 10.20 7.60 15.20
CA LYS A 56 10.91 8.53 16.07
C LYS A 56 10.30 8.60 17.47
N HIS A 57 9.00 8.33 17.57
CA HIS A 57 8.22 8.41 18.80
C HIS A 57 7.31 7.19 18.90
N ILE A 58 7.14 6.71 20.13
CA ILE A 58 6.19 5.66 20.49
C ILE A 58 5.20 6.27 21.46
N TYR A 59 3.93 6.27 21.08
CA TYR A 59 2.84 6.76 21.90
C TYR A 59 2.15 5.56 22.53
N LYS A 60 2.15 5.48 23.86
CA LYS A 60 1.55 4.36 24.59
C LYS A 60 0.10 4.64 24.97
N ASP A 61 -0.28 5.91 25.03
CA ASP A 61 -1.60 6.38 25.42
C ASP A 61 -1.87 7.77 24.83
N SER A 62 -3.12 8.24 24.93
CA SER A 62 -3.52 9.56 24.44
C SER A 62 -2.81 10.70 25.17
N LYS A 63 -2.48 10.53 26.46
CA LYS A 63 -1.83 11.56 27.28
C LYS A 63 -0.39 11.80 26.82
N THR A 64 0.39 10.74 26.62
CA THR A 64 1.77 10.77 26.10
C THR A 64 1.85 11.35 24.70
N PHE A 65 0.86 11.07 23.85
CA PHE A 65 0.72 11.71 22.54
C PHE A 65 0.51 13.23 22.65
N LEU A 66 -0.47 13.67 23.45
CA LEU A 66 -0.82 15.09 23.57
C LEU A 66 0.25 15.91 24.31
N SER A 67 0.97 15.32 25.27
CA SER A 67 2.12 15.96 25.92
C SER A 67 3.27 16.20 24.95
N GLN A 68 3.54 15.25 24.04
CA GLN A 68 4.58 15.43 23.02
C GLN A 68 4.19 16.44 21.92
N LEU A 69 2.89 16.65 21.71
CA LEU A 69 2.37 17.72 20.85
C LEU A 69 2.33 19.10 21.53
N GLY A 70 2.63 19.19 22.83
CA GLY A 70 2.57 20.44 23.59
C GLY A 70 1.15 20.92 23.91
N VAL A 71 0.14 20.06 23.71
CA VAL A 71 -1.28 20.38 23.96
C VAL A 71 -1.64 20.16 25.44
N LEU A 72 -0.98 19.20 26.10
CA LEU A 72 -1.14 18.90 27.52
C LEU A 72 0.14 19.29 28.28
N LYS A 73 0.03 20.27 29.19
CA LYS A 73 1.07 20.64 30.15
C LYS A 73 1.10 19.67 31.33
#